data_AF-A0A7C4J770-F1
#
_entry.id   AF-A0A7C4J770-F1
#
_cell.length_a   1.000
_cell.length_b   1.000
_cell.length_c   1.000
_cell.angle_alpha   90.00
_cell.angle_beta   90.00
_cell.angle_gamma   90.00
#
_symmetry.space_group_name_H-M   'P 1'
#
loop_
_entity.id
_entity.type
_entity.pdbx_description
1 polymer ?
#
loop_
_entity_poly.entity_id
_entity_poly.type
_entity_poly.pdbx_seq_one_letter_code
_entity_poly.pdbx_strand_id
1 'polypeptide(L)'
;MLAPYTREEREVSSIEAMPNDRIESIVYRDNLFFDQAFIDHFVRRARALGKACRVAFSPNDMAIKTHALPLQTGIRLERGFTEGELLMADLWYFPHGKEPNPRPLVVDTLAKEIGYYNVPKYMAPNQGDLTYWVPRRAFLSIEHWVHLFLANTTFGVFSEGARAEKEIERTLPKLKLLWSAFVQRKKVISSRALVKIGKDVRIDPTAVIHGPTTIGNNVFIGPGAVIDNCIIGNNVSVADV
;
A
#
# COMPACT_ATOMS: atom_id res chain seq x y z
N MET A 1 8.31 -8.73 -2.25
CA MET A 1 8.47 -7.53 -1.41
C MET A 1 9.65 -7.63 -0.45
N LEU A 2 9.84 -8.77 0.24
CA LEU A 2 10.95 -8.94 1.19
C LEU A 2 12.29 -9.38 0.58
N ALA A 3 12.29 -9.88 -0.68
CA ALA A 3 13.48 -10.36 -1.37
C ALA A 3 14.72 -9.42 -1.34
N PRO A 4 14.59 -8.07 -1.35
CA PRO A 4 15.75 -7.18 -1.19
C PRO A 4 16.40 -7.23 0.20
N TYR A 5 15.70 -7.75 1.21
CA TYR A 5 16.11 -7.75 2.62
C TYR A 5 16.47 -9.14 3.14
N THR A 6 15.97 -10.21 2.52
CA THR A 6 16.12 -11.58 3.00
C THR A 6 16.92 -12.44 2.03
N ARG A 7 17.59 -13.47 2.56
CA ARG A 7 18.31 -14.49 1.77
C ARG A 7 17.76 -15.90 1.99
N GLU A 8 17.04 -16.09 3.08
CA GLU A 8 16.45 -17.34 3.52
C GLU A 8 15.11 -17.02 4.20
N GLU A 9 14.15 -17.93 4.09
CA GLU A 9 12.85 -17.85 4.77
C GLU A 9 12.62 -19.17 5.50
N ARG A 10 12.18 -19.09 6.77
CA ARG A 10 11.91 -20.24 7.62
C ARG A 10 10.58 -20.03 8.32
N GLU A 11 9.74 -21.06 8.30
CA GLU A 11 8.51 -21.07 9.08
C GLU A 11 8.80 -21.48 10.52
N VAL A 12 8.21 -20.75 11.48
CA VAL A 12 8.32 -21.04 12.92
C VAL A 12 6.92 -21.01 13.53
N SER A 13 6.64 -21.92 14.46
CA SER A 13 5.31 -22.04 15.07
C SER A 13 4.95 -20.88 15.99
N SER A 14 5.95 -20.19 16.55
CA SER A 14 5.77 -18.98 17.34
C SER A 14 7.07 -18.18 17.41
N ILE A 15 6.99 -16.94 17.91
CA ILE A 15 8.17 -16.11 18.14
C ILE A 15 9.11 -16.71 19.21
N GLU A 16 8.54 -17.45 20.16
CA GLU A 16 9.30 -18.20 21.17
C GLU A 16 10.06 -19.37 20.54
N ALA A 17 9.55 -19.96 19.47
CA ALA A 17 10.20 -21.05 18.73
C ALA A 17 11.32 -20.56 17.79
N MET A 18 11.55 -19.25 17.67
CA MET A 18 12.61 -18.72 16.82
C MET A 18 14.00 -19.25 17.24
N PRO A 19 14.85 -19.68 16.29
CA PRO A 19 16.21 -20.09 16.57
C PRO A 19 17.02 -19.02 17.32
N ASN A 20 17.98 -19.45 18.13
CA ASN A 20 18.90 -18.55 18.86
C ASN A 20 20.14 -18.19 18.03
N ASP A 21 20.05 -18.26 16.70
CA ASP A 21 21.13 -17.83 15.81
C ASP A 21 21.26 -16.30 15.83
N ARG A 22 22.50 -15.79 15.73
CA ARG A 22 22.78 -14.35 15.76
C ARG A 22 22.71 -13.75 14.35
N ILE A 23 21.57 -13.95 13.69
CA ILE A 23 21.32 -13.52 12.33
C ILE A 23 20.34 -12.34 12.34
N GLU A 24 20.56 -11.37 11.46
CA GLU A 24 19.60 -10.29 11.22
C GLU A 24 18.32 -10.89 10.62
N SER A 25 17.20 -10.72 11.32
CA SER A 25 15.94 -11.40 10.98
C SER A 25 14.76 -10.45 10.98
N ILE A 26 13.90 -10.59 9.96
CA ILE A 26 12.55 -10.02 9.96
C ILE A 26 11.61 -11.17 10.27
N VAL A 27 10.74 -11.00 11.25
CA VAL A 27 9.75 -12.01 11.66
C VAL A 27 8.38 -11.40 11.50
N TYR A 28 7.43 -12.12 10.92
CA TYR A 28 6.08 -11.63 10.74
C TYR A 28 5.08 -12.77 10.81
N ARG A 29 3.84 -12.44 11.16
CA ARG A 29 2.72 -13.36 11.03
C ARG A 29 2.29 -13.46 9.55
N ASP A 30 2.04 -14.67 9.09
CA ASP A 30 1.71 -15.02 7.71
C ASP A 30 0.50 -14.27 7.13
N ASN A 31 -0.45 -13.88 7.98
CA ASN A 31 -1.66 -13.17 7.58
C ASN A 31 -1.49 -11.64 7.41
N LEU A 32 -0.28 -11.11 7.54
CA LEU A 32 -0.03 -9.67 7.38
C LEU A 32 0.08 -9.28 5.90
N PHE A 33 -0.59 -8.17 5.56
CA PHE A 33 -0.40 -7.47 4.30
C PHE A 33 0.27 -6.13 4.55
N PHE A 34 1.31 -5.82 3.78
CA PHE A 34 1.95 -4.51 3.75
C PHE A 34 2.58 -4.27 2.39
N ASP A 35 2.69 -3.02 1.97
CA ASP A 35 3.29 -2.69 0.67
C ASP A 35 4.81 -2.43 0.77
N GLN A 36 5.46 -2.26 -0.39
CA GLN A 36 6.90 -1.99 -0.45
C GLN A 36 7.27 -0.69 0.28
N ALA A 37 6.43 0.36 0.16
CA ALA A 37 6.69 1.65 0.79
C ALA A 37 6.70 1.56 2.32
N PHE A 38 5.82 0.73 2.88
CA PHE A 38 5.77 0.41 4.30
C PHE A 38 7.02 -0.34 4.74
N ILE A 39 7.33 -1.49 4.12
CA ILE A 39 8.41 -2.35 4.60
C ILE A 39 9.78 -1.71 4.43
N ASP A 40 10.00 -0.96 3.35
CA ASP A 40 11.23 -0.18 3.15
C ASP A 40 11.41 0.86 4.26
N HIS A 41 10.32 1.50 4.67
CA HIS A 41 10.36 2.47 5.76
C HIS A 41 10.64 1.81 7.10
N PHE A 42 9.94 0.73 7.42
CA PHE A 42 10.13 -0.04 8.64
C PHE A 42 11.56 -0.55 8.77
N VAL A 43 12.08 -1.29 7.77
CA VAL A 43 13.43 -1.86 7.82
C VAL A 43 14.51 -0.79 7.92
N ARG A 44 14.38 0.31 7.17
CA ARG A 44 15.34 1.43 7.25
C ARG A 44 15.38 2.04 8.65
N ARG A 45 14.21 2.27 9.26
CA ARG A 45 14.08 2.80 10.62
C ARG A 45 14.59 1.82 11.66
N ALA A 46 14.29 0.53 11.51
CA ALA A 46 14.70 -0.53 12.42
C ALA A 46 16.22 -0.74 12.40
N ARG A 47 16.84 -0.75 11.21
CA ARG A 47 18.31 -0.77 11.05
C ARG A 47 18.97 0.44 11.70
N ALA A 48 18.43 1.63 11.49
CA ALA A 48 18.95 2.86 12.12
C ALA A 48 18.82 2.86 13.64
N LEU A 49 17.79 2.20 14.19
CA LEU A 49 17.62 2.01 15.63
C LEU A 49 18.67 1.05 16.22
N GLY A 50 19.07 0.02 15.45
CA GLY A 50 20.08 -0.94 15.86
C GLY A 50 19.69 -1.82 17.06
N LYS A 51 18.40 -1.93 17.37
CA LYS A 51 17.86 -2.74 18.47
C LYS A 51 16.65 -3.52 17.99
N ALA A 52 16.35 -4.65 18.64
CA ALA A 52 15.15 -5.40 18.35
C ALA A 52 13.90 -4.54 18.51
N CYS A 53 13.01 -4.58 17.52
CA CYS A 53 11.79 -3.80 17.53
C CYS A 53 10.60 -4.53 16.92
N ARG A 54 9.40 -4.13 17.35
CA ARG A 54 8.10 -4.57 16.84
C ARG A 54 7.38 -3.37 16.25
N VAL A 55 6.70 -3.54 15.12
CA VAL A 55 5.92 -2.46 14.53
C VAL A 55 4.83 -2.01 15.50
N ALA A 56 4.65 -0.70 15.57
CA ALA A 56 3.58 -0.05 16.30
C ALA A 56 2.93 1.05 15.45
N PHE A 57 1.70 1.40 15.78
CA PHE A 57 0.95 2.51 15.19
C PHE A 57 0.39 3.41 16.29
N SER A 58 0.21 4.69 15.97
CA SER A 58 -0.55 5.59 16.83
C SER A 58 -2.01 5.12 16.91
N PRO A 59 -2.67 5.14 18.08
CA PRO A 59 -4.12 4.93 18.18
C PRO A 59 -4.95 5.94 17.37
N ASN A 60 -4.34 7.05 16.94
CA ASN A 60 -4.95 8.09 16.13
C ASN A 60 -4.59 7.98 14.63
N ASP A 61 -3.87 6.95 14.21
CA ASP A 61 -3.63 6.72 12.78
C ASP A 61 -4.96 6.39 12.08
N MET A 62 -5.41 7.28 11.19
CA MET A 62 -6.75 7.19 10.60
C MET A 62 -6.92 5.99 9.68
N ALA A 63 -5.89 5.56 8.94
CA ALA A 63 -6.01 4.38 8.09
C ALA A 63 -6.13 3.12 8.95
N ILE A 64 -5.32 3.00 10.01
CA ILE A 64 -5.39 1.85 10.92
C ILE A 64 -6.72 1.84 11.66
N LYS A 65 -7.07 2.96 12.31
CA LYS A 65 -8.26 3.10 13.16
C LYS A 65 -9.55 2.86 12.39
N THR A 66 -9.68 3.42 11.19
CA THR A 66 -10.93 3.34 10.42
C THR A 66 -11.05 2.01 9.66
N HIS A 67 -9.95 1.48 9.11
CA HIS A 67 -10.03 0.38 8.14
C HIS A 67 -9.33 -0.91 8.58
N ALA A 68 -8.22 -0.82 9.32
CA ALA A 68 -7.41 -2.00 9.66
C ALA A 68 -7.81 -2.69 10.97
N LEU A 69 -8.44 -1.98 11.91
CA LEU A 69 -8.84 -2.54 13.21
C LEU A 69 -10.10 -3.42 13.19
N PRO A 70 -11.16 -3.10 12.43
CA PRO A 70 -12.38 -3.91 12.42
C PRO A 70 -12.11 -5.34 11.96
N LEU A 71 -12.82 -6.33 12.52
CA LEU A 71 -12.83 -7.73 12.03
C LEU A 71 -11.48 -8.49 12.09
N GLN A 72 -10.52 -8.05 12.90
CA GLN A 72 -9.22 -8.72 13.08
C GLN A 72 -8.76 -8.77 14.55
N THR A 73 -7.71 -9.54 14.84
CA THR A 73 -7.12 -9.75 16.18
C THR A 73 -5.59 -9.58 16.23
N GLY A 74 -4.92 -9.38 15.10
CA GLY A 74 -3.46 -9.21 14.98
C GLY A 74 -2.92 -7.84 15.39
N ILE A 75 -3.70 -6.77 15.28
CA ILE A 75 -3.37 -5.40 15.70
C ILE A 75 -4.05 -5.14 17.04
N ARG A 76 -3.27 -4.92 18.10
CA ARG A 76 -3.76 -4.87 19.49
C ARG A 76 -3.33 -3.59 20.17
N LEU A 77 -4.22 -2.98 20.94
CA LEU A 77 -3.89 -1.86 21.81
C LEU A 77 -3.11 -2.37 23.03
N GLU A 78 -1.86 -1.95 23.15
CA GLU A 78 -0.98 -2.26 24.28
C GLU A 78 -0.60 -0.97 25.02
N ARG A 79 -0.33 -1.09 26.32
CA ARG A 79 -0.04 0.02 27.24
C ARG A 79 1.32 -0.19 27.91
N GLY A 80 1.87 0.88 28.51
CA GLY A 80 3.11 0.80 29.29
C GLY A 80 4.36 1.18 28.51
N PHE A 81 4.21 1.79 27.33
CA PHE A 81 5.31 2.38 26.57
C PHE A 81 5.52 3.83 26.96
N THR A 82 6.73 4.35 26.72
CA THR A 82 7.07 5.77 26.93
C THR A 82 6.22 6.72 26.09
N GLU A 83 5.74 6.22 24.95
CA GLU A 83 4.92 6.91 23.97
C GLU A 83 3.41 6.88 24.31
N GLY A 84 3.02 6.16 25.37
CA GLY A 84 1.63 5.97 25.78
C GLY A 84 1.02 4.66 25.27
N GLU A 85 -0.26 4.73 24.88
CA GLU A 85 -0.96 3.58 24.28
C GLU A 85 -0.56 3.46 22.80
N LEU A 86 -0.24 2.25 22.36
CA LEU A 86 0.17 1.97 20.99
C LEU A 86 -0.61 0.77 20.43
N LEU A 87 -0.89 0.81 19.13
CA LEU A 87 -1.44 -0.33 18.40
C LEU A 87 -0.28 -1.17 17.87
N MET A 88 -0.03 -2.32 18.49
CA MET A 88 1.07 -3.22 18.16
C MET A 88 0.61 -4.29 17.17
N ALA A 89 1.46 -4.67 16.22
CA ALA A 89 1.19 -5.75 15.28
C ALA A 89 2.34 -6.76 15.19
N ASP A 90 2.05 -7.93 14.66
CA ASP A 90 2.95 -9.09 14.65
C ASP A 90 4.00 -9.03 13.51
N LEU A 91 4.74 -7.92 13.44
CA LEU A 91 5.93 -7.72 12.58
C LEU A 91 7.09 -7.22 13.43
N TRP A 92 8.20 -7.94 13.40
CA TRP A 92 9.40 -7.68 14.18
C TRP A 92 10.63 -7.59 13.28
N TYR A 93 11.62 -6.88 13.81
CA TYR A 93 12.96 -6.83 13.28
C TYR A 93 13.97 -7.08 14.40
N PHE A 94 14.90 -7.99 14.16
CA PHE A 94 15.95 -8.40 15.09
C PHE A 94 17.31 -8.17 14.42
N PRO A 95 18.11 -7.18 14.86
CA PRO A 95 19.40 -6.87 14.23
C PRO A 95 20.47 -7.96 14.47
N HIS A 96 20.39 -8.66 15.59
CA HIS A 96 21.45 -9.57 16.06
C HIS A 96 20.91 -10.92 16.57
N GLY A 97 19.79 -11.38 16.02
CA GLY A 97 19.07 -12.57 16.48
C GLY A 97 18.04 -12.28 17.57
N LYS A 98 17.46 -13.34 18.13
CA LYS A 98 16.38 -13.25 19.13
C LYS A 98 16.81 -12.44 20.35
N GLU A 99 16.08 -11.37 20.63
CA GLU A 99 16.25 -10.54 21.82
C GLU A 99 14.93 -10.50 22.62
N PRO A 100 14.98 -10.56 23.96
CA PRO A 100 13.79 -10.37 24.78
C PRO A 100 13.31 -8.91 24.70
N ASN A 101 12.00 -8.72 24.79
CA ASN A 101 11.34 -7.41 24.85
C ASN A 101 11.68 -6.44 23.69
N PRO A 102 11.31 -6.78 22.44
CA PRO A 102 11.46 -5.87 21.30
C PRO A 102 10.75 -4.54 21.56
N ARG A 103 11.43 -3.42 21.27
CA ARG A 103 10.88 -2.07 21.49
C ARG A 103 9.79 -1.75 20.46
N PRO A 104 8.75 -0.99 20.80
CA PRO A 104 7.84 -0.48 19.79
C PRO A 104 8.59 0.43 18.80
N LEU A 105 8.30 0.27 17.52
CA LEU A 105 8.73 1.18 16.46
C LEU A 105 7.48 1.74 15.77
N VAL A 106 7.11 2.96 16.14
CA VAL A 106 5.93 3.63 15.59
C VAL A 106 6.15 3.97 14.12
N VAL A 107 5.28 3.47 13.24
CA VAL A 107 5.27 3.75 11.81
C VAL A 107 3.98 4.45 11.44
N ASP A 108 4.08 5.67 10.92
CA ASP A 108 2.94 6.44 10.41
C ASP A 108 2.53 5.94 9.01
N THR A 109 1.24 5.65 8.79
CA THR A 109 0.73 5.19 7.48
C THR A 109 0.66 6.30 6.42
N LEU A 110 0.79 7.56 6.85
CA LEU A 110 0.61 8.79 6.10
C LEU A 110 -0.75 8.84 5.41
N ALA A 111 -1.78 8.46 6.16
CA ALA A 111 -3.16 8.44 5.71
C ALA A 111 -3.62 9.81 5.22
N LYS A 112 -4.26 9.83 4.04
CA LYS A 112 -4.92 11.01 3.49
C LYS A 112 -6.38 10.66 3.21
N GLU A 113 -7.28 11.57 3.56
CA GLU A 113 -8.69 11.42 3.18
C GLU A 113 -8.85 11.66 1.68
N ILE A 114 -9.51 10.72 1.01
CA ILE A 114 -9.83 10.77 -0.42
C ILE A 114 -11.25 10.23 -0.60
N GLY A 115 -12.06 10.88 -1.42
CA GLY A 115 -13.40 10.38 -1.71
C GLY A 115 -14.27 11.35 -2.48
N TYR A 116 -15.56 11.06 -2.51
CA TYR A 116 -16.57 11.90 -3.13
C TYR A 116 -17.20 12.79 -2.08
N TYR A 117 -17.06 14.08 -2.28
CA TYR A 117 -17.61 15.12 -1.43
C TYR A 117 -18.91 15.65 -2.03
N ASN A 118 -19.85 16.07 -1.17
CA ASN A 118 -21.14 16.63 -1.58
C ASN A 118 -21.96 15.68 -2.48
N VAL A 119 -21.96 14.39 -2.16
CA VAL A 119 -22.75 13.39 -2.90
C VAL A 119 -24.24 13.74 -2.83
N PRO A 120 -24.95 13.80 -3.97
CA PRO A 120 -26.37 14.14 -3.96
C PRO A 120 -27.19 13.17 -3.09
N LYS A 121 -28.09 13.72 -2.25
CA LYS A 121 -28.88 12.95 -1.28
C LYS A 121 -29.72 11.83 -1.89
N TYR A 122 -30.08 11.89 -3.18
CA TYR A 122 -30.81 10.80 -3.84
C TYR A 122 -29.93 9.58 -4.11
N MET A 123 -28.61 9.74 -4.21
CA MET A 123 -27.65 8.63 -4.37
C MET A 123 -27.22 8.06 -3.01
N ALA A 124 -27.14 8.91 -1.99
CA ALA A 124 -26.69 8.57 -0.65
C ALA A 124 -27.61 9.24 0.40
N PRO A 125 -28.82 8.72 0.62
CA PRO A 125 -29.81 9.40 1.47
C PRO A 125 -29.40 9.50 2.94
N ASN A 126 -28.61 8.51 3.42
CA ASN A 126 -28.15 8.42 4.80
C ASN A 126 -26.62 8.52 4.93
N GLN A 127 -25.91 8.73 3.82
CA GLN A 127 -24.45 8.83 3.78
C GLN A 127 -24.11 10.23 3.26
N GLY A 128 -23.30 10.96 4.04
CA GLY A 128 -22.75 12.25 3.62
C GLY A 128 -21.64 12.05 2.60
N ASP A 129 -20.46 12.61 2.88
CA ASP A 129 -19.30 12.37 2.03
C ASP A 129 -18.89 10.89 2.06
N LEU A 130 -18.59 10.34 0.87
CA LEU A 130 -18.12 8.96 0.71
C LEU A 130 -16.59 8.96 0.67
N THR A 131 -15.98 9.06 1.85
CA THR A 131 -14.53 9.22 2.01
C THR A 131 -13.84 8.00 2.60
N TYR A 132 -12.57 7.85 2.23
CA TYR A 132 -11.69 6.79 2.69
C TYR A 132 -10.34 7.38 3.09
N TRP A 133 -9.82 6.96 4.23
CA TRP A 133 -8.44 7.19 4.63
C TRP A 133 -7.48 6.26 3.87
N VAL A 134 -6.87 6.78 2.80
CA VAL A 134 -5.92 6.06 1.95
C VAL A 134 -4.50 6.19 2.52
N PRO A 135 -3.87 5.10 2.97
CA PRO A 135 -2.50 5.14 3.48
C PRO A 135 -1.50 5.23 2.33
N ARG A 136 -0.36 5.90 2.54
CA ARG A 136 0.79 5.84 1.62
C ARG A 136 1.85 4.82 2.06
N ARG A 137 1.65 4.19 3.21
CA ARG A 137 2.35 3.00 3.69
C ARG A 137 1.29 2.03 4.21
N ALA A 138 0.88 1.09 3.37
CA ALA A 138 -0.22 0.19 3.69
C ALA A 138 0.20 -0.90 4.68
N PHE A 139 -0.68 -1.22 5.64
CA PHE A 139 -0.52 -2.33 6.59
C PHE A 139 -1.88 -2.85 7.05
N LEU A 140 -2.11 -4.17 7.01
CA LEU A 140 -3.34 -4.84 7.44
C LEU A 140 -3.03 -6.21 8.08
N SER A 141 -3.88 -6.65 8.99
CA SER A 141 -3.99 -8.07 9.40
C SER A 141 -5.17 -8.69 8.65
N ILE A 142 -4.91 -9.60 7.70
CA ILE A 142 -5.95 -10.22 6.89
C ILE A 142 -6.58 -11.38 7.67
N GLU A 143 -7.74 -11.13 8.27
CA GLU A 143 -8.53 -12.16 8.98
C GLU A 143 -9.97 -12.30 8.45
N HIS A 144 -10.35 -11.46 7.47
CA HIS A 144 -11.70 -11.39 6.92
C HIS A 144 -11.66 -10.92 5.47
N TRP A 145 -12.64 -11.31 4.65
CA TRP A 145 -12.67 -10.97 3.21
C TRP A 145 -12.69 -9.44 2.95
N VAL A 146 -13.24 -8.67 3.89
CA VAL A 146 -13.21 -7.19 3.86
C VAL A 146 -11.77 -6.66 3.83
N HIS A 147 -10.82 -7.31 4.51
CA HIS A 147 -9.41 -6.92 4.44
C HIS A 147 -8.79 -7.20 3.08
N LEU A 148 -9.18 -8.27 2.39
CA LEU A 148 -8.75 -8.52 1.02
C LEU A 148 -9.30 -7.45 0.08
N PHE A 149 -10.56 -7.06 0.26
CA PHE A 149 -11.16 -5.95 -0.49
C PHE A 149 -10.39 -4.64 -0.25
N LEU A 150 -10.09 -4.30 1.01
CA LEU A 150 -9.32 -3.11 1.37
C LEU A 150 -7.89 -3.16 0.84
N ALA A 151 -7.20 -4.29 0.96
CA ALA A 151 -5.85 -4.51 0.44
C ALA A 151 -5.78 -4.32 -1.08
N ASN A 152 -6.81 -4.72 -1.82
CA ASN A 152 -6.86 -4.58 -3.26
C ASN A 152 -7.21 -3.15 -3.71
N THR A 153 -8.08 -2.48 -2.96
CA THR A 153 -8.62 -1.15 -3.32
C THR A 153 -7.89 -0.04 -2.57
N THR A 154 -8.37 0.32 -1.37
CA THR A 154 -7.93 1.46 -0.57
C THR A 154 -6.46 1.39 -0.18
N PHE A 155 -5.96 0.23 0.24
CA PHE A 155 -4.59 0.00 0.68
C PHE A 155 -3.67 -0.48 -0.48
N GLY A 156 -4.25 -0.69 -1.65
CA GLY A 156 -3.57 -1.17 -2.86
C GLY A 156 -3.51 -0.08 -3.93
N VAL A 157 -4.40 -0.18 -4.92
CA VAL A 157 -4.42 0.71 -6.08
C VAL A 157 -4.52 2.19 -5.69
N PHE A 158 -5.36 2.54 -4.70
CA PHE A 158 -5.47 3.93 -4.26
C PHE A 158 -4.23 4.41 -3.51
N SER A 159 -3.59 3.56 -2.71
CA SER A 159 -2.31 3.85 -2.07
C SER A 159 -1.20 4.09 -3.09
N GLU A 160 -1.12 3.28 -4.14
CA GLU A 160 -0.19 3.49 -5.26
C GLU A 160 -0.47 4.81 -5.98
N GLY A 161 -1.75 5.13 -6.25
CA GLY A 161 -2.17 6.40 -6.81
C GLY A 161 -1.74 7.60 -5.96
N ALA A 162 -2.05 7.56 -4.66
CA ALA A 162 -1.69 8.60 -3.70
C ALA A 162 -0.17 8.79 -3.56
N ARG A 163 0.62 7.72 -3.71
CA ARG A 163 2.09 7.81 -3.76
C ARG A 163 2.56 8.48 -5.05
N ALA A 164 2.04 8.07 -6.19
CA ALA A 164 2.41 8.63 -7.49
C ALA A 164 2.06 10.13 -7.56
N GLU A 165 0.87 10.52 -7.11
CA GLU A 165 0.47 11.93 -7.00
C GLU A 165 1.44 12.74 -6.14
N LYS A 166 1.80 12.22 -4.95
CA LYS A 166 2.77 12.92 -4.09
C LYS A 166 4.14 13.06 -4.76
N GLU A 167 4.61 12.03 -5.47
CA GLU A 167 5.89 12.13 -6.19
C GLU A 167 5.82 13.21 -7.28
N ILE A 168 4.69 13.36 -7.97
CA ILE A 168 4.48 14.40 -8.99
C ILE A 168 4.43 15.82 -8.40
N GLU A 169 4.09 15.99 -7.12
CA GLU A 169 4.18 17.30 -6.46
C GLU A 169 5.64 17.81 -6.38
N ARG A 170 6.64 16.93 -6.47
CA ARG A 170 8.05 17.32 -6.44
C ARG A 170 8.49 17.93 -7.78
N THR A 171 9.35 18.94 -7.73
CA THR A 171 9.79 19.71 -8.91
C THR A 171 10.39 18.85 -10.02
N LEU A 172 11.32 17.95 -9.71
CA LEU A 172 12.01 17.13 -10.70
C LEU A 172 11.07 16.10 -11.38
N PRO A 173 10.29 15.27 -10.65
CA PRO A 173 9.29 14.40 -11.26
C PRO A 173 8.24 15.16 -12.08
N LYS A 174 7.74 16.30 -11.58
CA LYS A 174 6.79 17.14 -12.31
C LYS A 174 7.34 17.60 -13.65
N LEU A 175 8.59 18.08 -13.67
CA LEU A 175 9.24 18.55 -14.90
C LEU A 175 9.45 17.39 -15.89
N LYS A 176 9.88 16.22 -15.41
CA LYS A 176 10.02 15.01 -16.24
C LYS A 176 8.68 14.59 -16.85
N LEU A 177 7.60 14.66 -16.07
CA LEU A 177 6.25 14.36 -16.53
C LEU A 177 5.78 15.35 -17.61
N LEU A 178 5.95 16.65 -17.38
CA LEU A 178 5.62 17.70 -18.36
C LEU A 178 6.42 17.54 -19.65
N TRP A 179 7.72 17.26 -19.54
CA TRP A 179 8.59 16.99 -20.69
C TRP A 179 8.14 15.75 -21.48
N SER A 180 7.85 14.64 -20.78
CA SER A 180 7.33 13.42 -21.40
C SER A 180 6.02 13.67 -22.15
N ALA A 181 5.09 14.42 -21.55
CA ALA A 181 3.82 14.78 -22.17
C ALA A 181 4.02 15.65 -23.42
N PHE A 182 4.95 16.62 -23.35
CA PHE A 182 5.31 17.50 -24.47
C PHE A 182 5.89 16.71 -25.65
N VAL A 183 6.89 15.85 -25.42
CA VAL A 183 7.51 15.04 -26.47
C VAL A 183 6.49 14.10 -27.13
N GLN A 184 5.55 13.56 -26.35
CA GLN A 184 4.50 12.65 -26.84
C GLN A 184 3.32 13.38 -27.46
N ARG A 185 3.23 14.72 -27.34
CA ARG A 185 2.05 15.53 -27.69
C ARG A 185 0.75 14.97 -27.08
N LYS A 186 0.83 14.50 -25.83
CA LYS A 186 -0.30 13.93 -25.08
C LYS A 186 -0.69 14.81 -23.89
N LYS A 187 -1.92 14.67 -23.41
CA LYS A 187 -2.31 15.20 -22.09
C LYS A 187 -1.41 14.58 -21.02
N VAL A 188 -1.06 15.36 -20.00
CA VAL A 188 -0.15 14.95 -18.91
C VAL A 188 -0.59 13.63 -18.27
N ILE A 189 -1.87 13.52 -17.92
CA ILE A 189 -2.51 12.36 -17.30
C ILE A 189 -2.53 11.10 -18.19
N SER A 190 -2.33 11.26 -19.51
CA SER A 190 -2.30 10.14 -20.48
C SER A 190 -0.89 9.90 -21.03
N SER A 191 0.13 10.53 -20.45
CA SER A 191 1.52 10.35 -20.87
C SER A 191 2.07 9.02 -20.35
N ARG A 192 3.08 8.46 -21.06
CA ARG A 192 3.72 7.19 -20.66
C ARG A 192 4.40 7.23 -19.29
N ALA A 193 4.65 8.42 -18.74
CA ALA A 193 5.18 8.56 -17.39
C ALA A 193 4.17 8.14 -16.32
N LEU A 194 2.85 8.21 -16.63
CA LEU A 194 1.77 7.80 -15.73
C LEU A 194 1.04 6.55 -16.22
N VAL A 195 1.08 6.25 -17.51
CA VAL A 195 0.45 5.06 -18.09
C VAL A 195 1.53 4.10 -18.57
N LYS A 196 1.73 3.00 -17.84
CA LYS A 196 2.64 1.91 -18.20
C LYS A 196 1.88 0.87 -19.00
N ILE A 197 2.39 0.50 -20.17
CA ILE A 197 1.74 -0.45 -21.09
C ILE A 197 2.70 -1.61 -21.32
N GLY A 198 2.21 -2.84 -21.13
CA GLY A 198 2.92 -4.09 -21.42
C GLY A 198 3.05 -4.37 -22.92
N LYS A 199 3.38 -5.63 -23.23
CA LYS A 199 3.53 -6.13 -24.61
C LYS A 199 2.21 -6.64 -25.18
N ASP A 200 2.07 -6.59 -26.50
CA ASP A 200 0.92 -7.13 -27.22
C ASP A 200 -0.42 -6.55 -26.74
N VAL A 201 -0.42 -5.25 -26.42
CA VAL A 201 -1.62 -4.52 -25.99
C VAL A 201 -2.28 -3.85 -27.18
N ARG A 202 -3.58 -4.12 -27.36
CA ARG A 202 -4.43 -3.51 -28.38
C ARG A 202 -5.41 -2.55 -27.71
N ILE A 203 -5.36 -1.27 -28.07
CA ILE A 203 -6.18 -0.22 -27.48
C ILE A 203 -6.96 0.44 -28.62
N ASP A 204 -8.29 0.44 -28.51
CA ASP A 204 -9.15 1.15 -29.45
C ASP A 204 -8.85 2.67 -29.43
N PRO A 205 -8.86 3.36 -30.59
CA PRO A 205 -8.59 4.81 -30.65
C PRO A 205 -9.54 5.68 -29.81
N THR A 206 -10.74 5.18 -29.49
CA THR A 206 -11.74 5.91 -28.69
C THR A 206 -11.60 5.70 -27.19
N ALA A 207 -10.76 4.75 -26.75
CA ALA A 207 -10.53 4.50 -25.34
C ALA A 207 -9.75 5.65 -24.67
N VAL A 208 -10.16 6.00 -23.46
CA VAL A 208 -9.53 7.04 -22.64
C VAL A 208 -8.80 6.38 -21.47
N ILE A 209 -7.51 6.67 -21.34
CA ILE A 209 -6.68 6.13 -20.26
C ILE A 209 -6.02 7.28 -19.51
N HIS A 210 -6.25 7.30 -18.20
CA HIS A 210 -5.71 8.24 -17.24
C HIS A 210 -4.84 7.49 -16.24
N GLY A 211 -3.71 8.08 -15.89
CA GLY A 211 -2.76 7.51 -14.95
C GLY A 211 -2.90 8.08 -13.53
N PRO A 212 -2.33 7.38 -12.54
CA PRO A 212 -1.35 6.30 -12.71
C PRO A 212 -2.01 4.94 -13.03
N THR A 213 -1.74 4.40 -14.21
CA THR A 213 -2.35 3.16 -14.70
C THR A 213 -1.29 2.21 -15.23
N THR A 214 -1.39 0.94 -14.87
CA THR A 214 -0.51 -0.13 -15.37
C THR A 214 -1.34 -1.15 -16.13
N ILE A 215 -0.95 -1.43 -17.37
CA ILE A 215 -1.58 -2.42 -18.24
C ILE A 215 -0.57 -3.56 -18.48
N GLY A 216 -1.00 -4.79 -18.21
CA GLY A 216 -0.21 -6.00 -18.42
C GLY A 216 0.01 -6.36 -19.90
N ASN A 217 0.46 -7.59 -20.12
CA ASN A 217 0.72 -8.14 -21.46
C ASN A 217 -0.53 -8.82 -22.04
N ASN A 218 -0.65 -8.84 -23.37
CA ASN A 218 -1.77 -9.47 -24.07
C ASN A 218 -3.13 -8.93 -23.59
N VAL A 219 -3.27 -7.60 -23.58
CA VAL A 219 -4.49 -6.93 -23.13
C VAL A 219 -5.23 -6.32 -24.33
N PHE A 220 -6.55 -6.43 -24.34
CA PHE A 220 -7.41 -5.71 -25.27
C PHE A 220 -8.26 -4.68 -24.51
N ILE A 221 -8.24 -3.43 -24.97
CA ILE A 221 -9.10 -2.34 -24.49
C ILE A 221 -9.95 -1.91 -25.68
N GLY A 222 -11.25 -2.18 -25.60
CA GLY A 222 -12.24 -1.94 -26.63
C GLY A 222 -12.73 -0.50 -26.71
N PRO A 223 -13.62 -0.21 -27.67
CA PRO A 223 -14.14 1.13 -27.92
C PRO A 223 -14.83 1.75 -26.69
N GLY A 224 -14.68 3.06 -26.52
CA GLY A 224 -15.37 3.83 -25.47
C GLY A 224 -14.92 3.58 -24.03
N ALA A 225 -14.00 2.64 -23.78
CA ALA A 225 -13.53 2.30 -22.44
C ALA A 225 -12.85 3.51 -21.76
N VAL A 226 -13.18 3.75 -20.49
CA VAL A 226 -12.54 4.77 -19.63
C VAL A 226 -11.80 4.06 -18.50
N ILE A 227 -10.47 4.12 -18.52
CA ILE A 227 -9.60 3.54 -17.51
C ILE A 227 -8.94 4.67 -16.72
N ASP A 228 -9.14 4.70 -15.41
CA ASP A 228 -8.54 5.68 -14.52
C ASP A 228 -7.97 4.99 -13.27
N ASN A 229 -6.77 5.41 -12.87
CA ASN A 229 -6.02 4.90 -11.71
C ASN A 229 -6.14 3.38 -11.50
N CYS A 230 -5.74 2.58 -12.49
CA CYS A 230 -6.05 1.15 -12.55
C CYS A 230 -4.82 0.26 -12.75
N ILE A 231 -4.90 -0.98 -12.28
CA ILE A 231 -3.96 -2.06 -12.61
C ILE A 231 -4.72 -3.13 -13.39
N ILE A 232 -4.43 -3.27 -14.68
CA ILE A 232 -4.97 -4.29 -15.56
C ILE A 232 -3.94 -5.41 -15.68
N GLY A 233 -4.32 -6.63 -15.31
CA GLY A 233 -3.47 -7.83 -15.39
C GLY A 233 -3.16 -8.29 -16.82
N ASN A 234 -2.38 -9.36 -16.94
CA ASN A 234 -2.11 -9.99 -18.23
C ASN A 234 -3.35 -10.76 -18.73
N ASN A 235 -3.50 -10.90 -20.04
CA ASN A 235 -4.59 -11.68 -20.68
C ASN A 235 -6.00 -11.16 -20.35
N VAL A 236 -6.14 -9.84 -20.20
CA VAL A 236 -7.43 -9.19 -19.89
C VAL A 236 -8.01 -8.57 -21.15
N SER A 237 -9.32 -8.70 -21.34
CA SER A 237 -10.07 -7.96 -22.36
C SER A 237 -11.12 -7.09 -21.68
N VAL A 238 -11.04 -5.78 -21.91
CA VAL A 238 -12.01 -4.78 -21.44
C VAL A 238 -12.75 -4.27 -22.65
N ALA A 239 -13.92 -4.81 -22.95
CA ALA A 239 -14.77 -4.38 -24.06
C ALA A 239 -16.24 -4.62 -23.70
N ASP A 240 -17.14 -3.85 -24.32
CA ASP A 240 -18.56 -4.16 -24.29
C ASP A 240 -18.80 -5.50 -24.99
N VAL A 241 -19.63 -6.35 -24.38
CA VAL A 241 -20.11 -7.63 -24.94
C VAL A 241 -21.26 -7.37 -25.89
#